data_AF-A0A0Q6LLS7-F1
#
_entry.id   AF-A0A0Q6LLS7-F1
#
_cell.length_a   1.000
_cell.length_b   1.000
_cell.length_c   1.000
_cell.angle_alpha   90.00
_cell.angle_beta   90.00
_cell.angle_gamma   90.00
#
_symmetry.space_group_name_H-M   'P 1'
#
loop_
_entity.id
_entity.type
_entity.pdbx_description
1 polymer ?
#
loop_
_entity_poly.entity_id
_entity_poly.type
_entity_poly.pdbx_seq_one_letter_code
_entity_poly.pdbx_strand_id
1 'polypeptide(L)'
;MTDLLLTIVHHLLAFTLAGVIAVEAVLVRPGLGRRGLALLGRVDAAYGALAGLLVLIGAARVYFGLKGWEFFIYNPTFWAKMAAFTAVGLLSVAPTIRIARWRTAGGGEAYVVPDAEIAHVRRFITAEVAVFALIPIFAATMARGY
;
A
#
# COMPACT_ATOMS: atom_id res chain seq x y z
N MET A 1 4.38 -15.11 23.51
CA MET A 1 5.29 -15.14 22.34
C MET A 1 4.56 -14.83 21.03
N THR A 2 3.35 -15.36 20.82
CA THR A 2 2.53 -15.11 19.61
C THR A 2 2.27 -13.62 19.34
N ASP A 3 1.90 -12.84 20.37
CA ASP A 3 1.69 -11.39 20.24
C ASP A 3 2.93 -10.64 19.72
N LEU A 4 4.12 -10.95 20.26
CA LEU A 4 5.38 -10.34 19.85
C LEU A 4 5.68 -10.65 18.38
N LEU A 5 5.52 -11.91 17.97
CA LEU A 5 5.72 -12.32 16.57
C LEU A 5 4.77 -11.61 15.62
N LEU A 6 3.47 -11.57 15.95
CA LEU A 6 2.47 -10.86 15.14
C LEU A 6 2.81 -9.37 15.05
N THR A 7 3.27 -8.78 16.15
CA THR A 7 3.70 -7.38 16.19
C THR A 7 4.91 -7.13 15.29
N ILE A 8 5.95 -7.95 15.37
CA ILE A 8 7.14 -7.84 14.51
C ILE A 8 6.75 -7.97 13.04
N VAL A 9 6.00 -9.02 12.69
CA VAL A 9 5.55 -9.27 11.31
C VAL A 9 4.72 -8.10 10.79
N HIS A 10 3.79 -7.57 11.58
CA HIS A 10 2.97 -6.43 11.17
C HIS A 10 3.82 -5.19 10.85
N HIS A 11 4.83 -4.88 11.66
CA HIS A 11 5.71 -3.74 11.39
C HIS A 11 6.57 -3.96 10.14
N LEU A 12 7.17 -5.14 10.00
CA LEU A 12 7.96 -5.48 8.80
C LEU A 12 7.13 -5.38 7.53
N LEU A 13 5.89 -5.87 7.56
CA LEU A 13 4.96 -5.72 6.44
C LEU A 13 4.63 -4.27 6.16
N ALA A 14 4.35 -3.45 7.17
CA ALA A 14 4.05 -2.03 6.99
C ALA A 14 5.24 -1.26 6.37
N PHE A 15 6.46 -1.50 6.85
CA PHE A 15 7.65 -0.86 6.29
C PHE A 15 7.99 -1.36 4.88
N THR A 16 7.77 -2.65 4.62
CA THR A 16 7.96 -3.21 3.27
C THR A 16 6.95 -2.62 2.30
N LEU A 17 5.68 -2.48 2.72
CA LEU A 17 4.64 -1.84 1.92
C LEU A 17 5.01 -0.38 1.58
N ALA A 18 5.52 0.37 2.57
CA ALA A 18 6.03 1.73 2.35
C ALA A 18 7.17 1.76 1.31
N GLY A 19 8.11 0.81 1.40
CA GLY A 19 9.20 0.65 0.43
C GLY A 19 8.70 0.32 -0.97
N VAL A 20 7.68 -0.52 -1.09
CA VAL A 20 7.07 -0.88 -2.38
C VAL A 20 6.39 0.34 -3.03
N ILE A 21 5.60 1.11 -2.28
CA ILE A 21 4.98 2.36 -2.79
C ILE A 21 6.07 3.32 -3.29
N ALA A 22 7.18 3.45 -2.56
CA ALA A 22 8.30 4.29 -2.97
C ALA A 22 8.94 3.80 -4.29
N VAL A 23 9.09 2.48 -4.46
CA VAL A 23 9.58 1.88 -5.72
C VAL A 23 8.60 2.18 -6.87
N GLU A 24 7.29 2.05 -6.67
CA GLU A 24 6.29 2.40 -7.69
C GLU A 24 6.38 3.87 -8.11
N ALA A 25 6.51 4.78 -7.15
CA ALA A 25 6.66 6.22 -7.41
C ALA A 25 7.89 6.54 -8.29
N VAL A 26 8.97 5.76 -8.14
CA VAL A 26 10.20 5.89 -8.94
C VAL A 26 10.06 5.23 -10.31
N LEU A 27 9.40 4.07 -10.40
CA LEU A 27 9.22 3.32 -11.65
C LEU A 27 8.22 4.00 -12.60
N VAL A 28 7.16 4.62 -12.09
CA VAL A 28 6.17 5.34 -12.91
C VAL A 28 6.72 6.69 -13.32
N ARG A 29 7.40 6.73 -14.47
CA ARG A 29 8.04 7.93 -15.04
C ARG A 29 7.93 7.97 -16.57
N PRO A 30 8.09 9.14 -17.20
CA PRO A 30 8.13 9.26 -18.66
C PRO A 30 9.14 8.31 -19.30
N GLY A 31 8.82 7.78 -20.47
CA GLY A 31 9.66 6.78 -21.15
C GLY A 31 9.54 5.35 -20.59
N LEU A 32 8.49 5.05 -19.81
CA LEU A 32 8.23 3.71 -19.28
C LEU A 32 7.92 2.73 -20.42
N GLY A 33 8.93 1.94 -20.81
CA GLY A 33 8.81 0.90 -21.82
C GLY A 33 8.45 -0.48 -21.27
N ARG A 34 8.35 -1.48 -22.16
CA ARG A 34 7.92 -2.85 -21.85
C ARG A 34 8.67 -3.52 -20.69
N ARG A 35 10.00 -3.41 -20.61
CA ARG A 35 10.79 -4.00 -19.51
C ARG A 35 10.45 -3.36 -18.16
N GLY A 36 10.30 -2.03 -18.14
CA GLY A 36 9.89 -1.29 -16.95
C GLY A 36 8.47 -1.64 -16.52
N LEU A 37 7.54 -1.81 -17.47
CA LEU A 37 6.17 -2.25 -17.20
C LEU A 37 6.09 -3.64 -16.59
N ALA A 38 6.94 -4.57 -17.04
CA ALA A 38 6.98 -5.92 -16.46
C ALA A 38 7.45 -5.89 -15.00
N LEU A 39 8.45 -5.07 -14.68
CA LEU A 39 8.91 -4.85 -13.31
C LEU A 39 7.82 -4.15 -12.47
N LEU A 40 7.28 -3.03 -12.96
CA LEU A 40 6.24 -2.27 -12.29
C LEU A 40 5.05 -3.14 -11.94
N GLY A 41 4.55 -3.97 -12.86
CA GLY A 41 3.43 -4.85 -12.56
C GLY A 41 3.77 -6.02 -11.63
N ARG A 42 5.04 -6.36 -11.41
CA ARG A 42 5.42 -7.30 -10.33
C ARG A 42 5.45 -6.59 -8.98
N VAL A 43 5.91 -5.35 -8.96
CA VAL A 43 5.93 -4.49 -7.77
C VAL A 43 4.49 -4.19 -7.31
N ASP A 44 3.59 -3.84 -8.23
CA ASP A 44 2.15 -3.62 -7.97
C ASP A 44 1.45 -4.89 -7.45
N ALA A 45 1.77 -6.07 -8.02
CA ALA A 45 1.26 -7.33 -7.49
C ALA A 45 1.78 -7.63 -6.06
N ALA A 46 3.06 -7.35 -5.81
CA ALA A 46 3.65 -7.50 -4.48
C ALA A 46 3.03 -6.53 -3.47
N TYR A 47 2.75 -5.28 -3.88
CA TYR A 47 2.01 -4.31 -3.08
C TYR A 47 0.67 -4.88 -2.63
N GLY A 48 -0.15 -5.38 -3.57
CA GLY A 48 -1.48 -5.92 -3.25
C GLY A 48 -1.40 -7.12 -2.30
N ALA A 49 -0.45 -8.03 -2.52
CA ALA A 49 -0.23 -9.18 -1.65
C ALA A 49 0.22 -8.77 -0.23
N LEU A 50 1.15 -7.82 -0.12
CA LEU A 50 1.63 -7.29 1.16
C LEU A 50 0.53 -6.54 1.90
N ALA A 51 -0.29 -5.74 1.21
CA ALA A 51 -1.42 -5.05 1.79
C ALA A 51 -2.44 -6.05 2.36
N GLY A 52 -2.80 -7.09 1.60
CA GLY A 52 -3.68 -8.16 2.08
C GLY A 52 -3.11 -8.88 3.31
N LEU A 53 -1.84 -9.24 3.28
CA LEU A 53 -1.19 -9.89 4.41
C LEU A 53 -1.11 -8.98 5.65
N LEU A 54 -0.87 -7.68 5.45
CA LEU A 54 -0.84 -6.70 6.54
C LEU A 54 -2.21 -6.59 7.23
N VAL A 55 -3.31 -6.65 6.48
CA VAL A 55 -4.69 -6.71 7.03
C VAL A 55 -4.90 -7.99 7.82
N LEU A 56 -4.55 -9.15 7.26
CA LEU A 56 -4.73 -10.44 7.94
C LEU A 56 -3.96 -10.49 9.27
N ILE A 57 -2.70 -10.08 9.27
CA ILE A 57 -1.86 -10.01 10.48
C ILE A 57 -2.39 -8.93 11.44
N GLY A 58 -2.86 -7.79 10.92
CA GLY A 58 -3.49 -6.74 11.72
C GLY A 58 -4.74 -7.23 12.45
N ALA A 59 -5.62 -7.95 11.77
CA ALA A 59 -6.79 -8.58 12.36
C ALA A 59 -6.40 -9.62 13.42
N ALA A 60 -5.41 -10.47 13.13
CA ALA A 60 -4.88 -11.43 14.11
C ALA A 60 -4.36 -10.72 15.37
N ARG A 61 -3.76 -9.54 15.26
CA ARG A 61 -3.34 -8.73 16.42
C ARG A 61 -4.51 -8.17 17.23
N VAL A 62 -5.65 -7.86 16.60
CA VAL A 62 -6.83 -7.39 17.32
C VAL A 62 -7.44 -8.51 18.17
N TYR A 63 -7.49 -9.74 17.65
CA TYR A 63 -8.10 -10.88 18.35
C TYR A 63 -7.16 -11.61 19.31
N PHE A 64 -5.89 -11.79 18.94
CA PHE A 64 -4.92 -12.59 19.70
C PHE A 64 -3.83 -11.75 20.38
N GLY A 65 -3.89 -10.42 20.26
CA GLY A 65 -2.91 -9.51 20.85
C GLY A 65 -3.15 -9.20 22.31
N LEU A 66 -2.13 -8.68 22.98
CA LEU A 66 -2.10 -8.47 24.44
C LEU A 66 -3.13 -7.48 24.98
N LYS A 67 -3.63 -6.55 24.16
CA LYS A 67 -4.51 -5.46 24.62
C LYS A 67 -6.01 -5.80 24.65
N GLY A 68 -6.40 -6.99 24.18
CA GLY A 68 -7.81 -7.32 23.95
C GLY A 68 -8.41 -6.56 22.77
N TRP A 69 -9.51 -7.06 22.20
CA TRP A 69 -10.15 -6.45 21.02
C TRP A 69 -10.85 -5.14 21.38
N GLU A 70 -11.29 -4.98 22.63
CA GLU A 70 -12.01 -3.82 23.14
C GLU A 70 -11.15 -2.54 23.05
N PHE A 71 -9.85 -2.65 23.30
CA PHE A 71 -8.90 -1.55 23.17
C PHE A 71 -8.93 -0.93 21.76
N PHE A 72 -9.14 -1.74 20.73
CA PHE A 72 -9.14 -1.27 19.34
C PHE A 72 -10.50 -0.69 18.94
N ILE A 73 -11.60 -1.36 19.27
CA ILE A 73 -12.93 -0.94 18.80
C ILE A 73 -13.37 0.39 19.42
N TYR A 74 -13.03 0.67 20.68
CA TYR A 74 -13.38 1.92 21.34
C TYR A 74 -12.37 3.06 21.10
N ASN A 75 -11.24 2.79 20.44
CA ASN A 75 -10.26 3.82 20.15
C ASN A 75 -10.56 4.50 18.78
N PRO A 76 -10.89 5.81 18.76
CA PRO A 76 -11.19 6.51 17.50
C PRO A 76 -9.97 6.59 16.56
N THR A 77 -8.74 6.64 17.09
CA THR A 77 -7.51 6.66 16.28
C THR A 77 -7.25 5.32 15.60
N PHE A 78 -7.74 4.20 16.15
CA PHE A 78 -7.74 2.92 15.45
C PHE A 78 -8.61 2.99 14.19
N TRP A 79 -9.84 3.51 14.29
CA TRP A 79 -10.72 3.66 13.14
C TRP A 79 -10.18 4.67 12.12
N ALA A 80 -9.55 5.77 12.56
CA ALA A 80 -8.87 6.69 11.67
C ALA A 80 -7.73 6.02 10.89
N LYS A 81 -6.92 5.18 11.55
CA LYS A 81 -5.89 4.35 10.92
C LYS A 81 -6.51 3.40 9.88
N MET A 82 -7.60 2.72 10.23
CA MET A 82 -8.28 1.79 9.33
C MET A 82 -8.85 2.53 8.10
N ALA A 83 -9.49 3.68 8.30
CA ALA A 83 -10.00 4.51 7.22
C ALA A 83 -8.87 4.99 6.28
N ALA A 84 -7.73 5.42 6.83
CA ALA A 84 -6.56 5.80 6.03
C ALA A 84 -6.01 4.62 5.22
N PHE A 85 -5.89 3.44 5.84
CA PHE A 85 -5.45 2.23 5.15
C PHE A 85 -6.42 1.81 4.03
N THR A 86 -7.73 1.87 4.27
CA THR A 86 -8.74 1.61 3.23
C THR A 86 -8.66 2.64 2.11
N ALA A 87 -8.49 3.93 2.43
CA ALA A 87 -8.35 4.98 1.42
C ALA A 87 -7.11 4.76 0.53
N VAL A 88 -5.98 4.35 1.11
CA VAL A 88 -4.77 3.94 0.37
C VAL A 88 -5.10 2.79 -0.60
N GLY A 89 -5.76 1.73 -0.11
CA GLY A 89 -6.15 0.60 -0.97
C GLY A 89 -7.14 0.97 -2.07
N LEU A 90 -8.04 1.93 -1.84
CA LEU A 90 -8.94 2.45 -2.88
C LEU A 90 -8.20 3.30 -3.92
N LEU A 91 -7.25 4.12 -3.47
CA LEU A 91 -6.40 4.93 -4.35
C LEU A 91 -5.54 4.06 -5.26
N SER A 92 -5.08 2.91 -4.79
CA SER A 92 -4.21 2.00 -5.55
C SER A 92 -4.95 1.27 -6.69
N VAL A 93 -6.28 1.09 -6.59
CA VAL A 93 -7.09 0.38 -7.62
C VAL A 93 -6.93 1.00 -9.01
N ALA A 94 -6.97 2.33 -9.11
CA ALA A 94 -6.88 3.01 -10.40
C ALA A 94 -5.50 2.83 -11.08
N PRO A 95 -4.35 3.05 -10.41
CA PRO A 95 -3.03 2.64 -10.86
C PRO A 95 -2.95 1.18 -11.29
N THR A 96 -3.40 0.23 -10.46
CA THR A 96 -3.34 -1.21 -10.75
C THR A 96 -4.05 -1.57 -12.06
N ILE A 97 -5.28 -1.04 -12.27
CA ILE A 97 -6.02 -1.27 -13.52
C ILE A 97 -5.27 -0.69 -14.73
N ARG A 98 -4.67 0.49 -14.59
CA ARG A 98 -3.89 1.13 -15.68
C ARG A 98 -2.63 0.33 -16.01
N ILE A 99 -1.89 -0.10 -15.00
CA ILE A 99 -0.69 -0.93 -15.16
C ILE A 99 -1.04 -2.24 -15.87
N ALA A 100 -2.15 -2.89 -15.50
CA ALA A 100 -2.63 -4.10 -16.16
C ALA A 100 -3.00 -3.86 -17.64
N ARG A 101 -3.64 -2.73 -17.95
CA ARG A 101 -3.95 -2.33 -19.33
C ARG A 101 -2.69 -2.05 -20.15
N TRP A 102 -1.71 -1.33 -19.61
CA TRP A 102 -0.45 -1.06 -20.31
C TRP A 102 0.33 -2.34 -20.63
N ARG A 103 0.28 -3.34 -19.74
CA ARG A 103 0.92 -4.64 -19.97
C ARG A 103 0.28 -5.43 -21.12
N THR A 104 -0.99 -5.18 -21.42
CA THR A 104 -1.77 -5.88 -22.46
C THR A 104 -1.93 -5.09 -23.76
N ALA A 105 -1.44 -3.85 -23.83
CA ALA A 105 -1.64 -2.91 -24.94
C ALA A 105 -1.01 -3.30 -26.31
N GLY A 106 -0.45 -4.50 -26.47
CA GLY A 106 -0.11 -5.08 -27.79
C GLY A 106 1.05 -4.45 -28.59
N GLY A 107 1.68 -3.34 -28.15
CA GLY A 107 2.65 -2.56 -28.95
C GLY A 107 4.07 -3.11 -29.12
N GLY A 108 4.32 -4.42 -28.91
CA GLY A 108 5.66 -5.01 -29.09
C GLY A 108 6.74 -4.46 -28.14
N GLU A 109 8.03 -4.53 -28.53
CA GLU A 109 9.15 -4.00 -27.72
C GLU A 109 9.27 -2.47 -27.76
N ALA A 110 8.77 -1.82 -28.80
CA ALA A 110 8.82 -0.36 -28.96
C ALA A 110 7.72 0.38 -28.17
N TYR A 111 6.81 -0.35 -27.51
CA TYR A 111 5.74 0.26 -26.72
C TYR A 111 6.30 1.07 -25.53
N VAL A 112 5.85 2.32 -25.45
CA VAL A 112 6.13 3.25 -24.36
C VAL A 112 4.79 3.83 -23.90
N VAL A 113 4.59 3.91 -22.58
CA VAL A 113 3.37 4.49 -22.01
C VAL A 113 3.31 5.99 -22.33
N PRO A 114 2.16 6.50 -22.83
CA PRO A 114 1.99 7.94 -23.07
C PRO A 114 2.19 8.78 -21.80
N ASP A 115 2.89 9.90 -21.91
CA ASP A 115 3.23 10.76 -20.76
C ASP A 115 2.00 11.30 -20.02
N ALA A 116 0.89 11.52 -20.71
CA ALA A 116 -0.36 11.93 -20.10
C ALA A 116 -0.93 10.85 -19.15
N GLU A 117 -0.79 9.58 -19.52
CA GLU A 117 -1.21 8.46 -18.67
C GLU A 117 -0.27 8.27 -17.47
N ILE A 118 1.03 8.46 -17.67
CA ILE A 118 2.02 8.49 -16.58
C ILE A 118 1.68 9.61 -15.58
N ALA A 119 1.44 10.83 -16.06
CA ALA A 119 1.11 11.97 -15.21
C ALA A 119 -0.18 11.72 -14.40
N HIS A 120 -1.18 11.07 -15.01
CA HIS A 120 -2.39 10.68 -14.32
C HIS A 120 -2.11 9.69 -13.18
N VAL A 121 -1.40 8.58 -13.45
CA VAL A 121 -1.09 7.57 -12.41
C VAL A 121 -0.20 8.15 -11.31
N ARG A 122 0.75 9.03 -11.63
CA ARG A 122 1.61 9.69 -10.63
C ARG A 122 0.81 10.51 -9.61
N ARG A 123 -0.31 11.12 -9.99
CA ARG A 123 -1.18 11.86 -9.05
C ARG A 123 -1.80 10.93 -8.02
N PHE A 124 -2.25 9.75 -8.44
CA PHE A 124 -2.78 8.72 -7.54
C PHE A 124 -1.69 8.22 -6.58
N ILE A 125 -0.51 7.87 -7.09
CA ILE A 125 0.61 7.41 -6.23
C ILE A 125 1.03 8.52 -5.24
N THR A 126 1.03 9.78 -5.65
CA THR A 126 1.36 10.90 -4.74
C THR A 126 0.31 11.04 -3.64
N ALA A 127 -0.98 10.95 -3.97
CA ALA A 127 -2.05 10.94 -2.99
C ALA A 127 -1.94 9.72 -2.06
N GLU A 128 -1.61 8.56 -2.61
CA GLU A 128 -1.42 7.32 -1.84
C GLU A 128 -0.30 7.46 -0.82
N VAL A 129 0.87 7.98 -1.21
CA VAL A 129 1.99 8.27 -0.28
C VAL A 129 1.55 9.23 0.82
N ALA A 130 0.83 10.30 0.47
CA ALA A 130 0.36 11.29 1.44
C ALA A 130 -0.61 10.68 2.47
N VAL A 131 -1.58 9.88 2.02
CA VAL A 131 -2.54 9.21 2.92
C VAL A 131 -1.85 8.09 3.71
N PHE A 132 -0.93 7.36 3.10
CA PHE A 132 -0.15 6.31 3.76
C PHE A 132 0.67 6.86 4.94
N ALA A 133 1.21 8.08 4.82
CA ALA A 133 1.93 8.74 5.90
C ALA A 133 1.06 9.04 7.13
N LEU A 134 -0.28 9.08 7.00
CA LEU A 134 -1.18 9.23 8.14
C LEU A 134 -1.27 7.95 9.00
N ILE A 135 -1.06 6.78 8.40
CA ILE A 135 -1.15 5.48 9.08
C ILE A 135 -0.16 5.37 10.25
N PRO A 136 1.15 5.64 10.10
CA PRO A 136 2.07 5.61 11.23
C PRO A 136 1.79 6.71 12.26
N ILE A 137 1.26 7.88 11.83
CA ILE A 137 0.84 8.95 12.76
C ILE A 137 -0.27 8.43 13.67
N PHE A 138 -1.34 7.87 13.10
CA PHE A 138 -2.44 7.29 13.86
C PHE A 138 -2.02 6.09 14.71
N ALA A 139 -1.07 5.28 14.22
CA ALA A 139 -0.51 4.18 15.01
C ALA A 139 0.25 4.70 16.25
N ALA A 140 1.01 5.79 16.09
CA ALA A 140 1.74 6.42 17.19
C ALA A 140 0.81 7.09 18.21
N THR A 141 -0.26 7.77 17.75
CA THR A 141 -1.26 8.36 18.66
C THR A 141 -2.00 7.28 19.44
N MET A 142 -2.43 6.20 18.78
CA MET A 142 -3.08 5.05 19.41
C MET A 142 -2.20 4.41 20.48
N ALA A 143 -0.88 4.29 20.21
CA ALA A 143 0.07 3.74 21.18
C ALA A 143 0.19 4.58 22.46
N ARG A 144 -0.09 5.89 22.37
CA ARG A 144 -0.07 6.82 23.50
C ARG A 144 -1.43 7.00 24.19
N GLY A 145 -2.48 6.34 23.71
CA GLY A 145 -3.81 6.37 24.34
C GLY A 145 -4.65 7.60 24.02
N TYR A 146 -4.31 8.33 22.95
CA TYR A 146 -5.19 9.33 22.36
C TYR A 146 -6.35 8.69 21.59
#